data_AF-X0TV28-F1
#
_entry.id   AF-X0TV28-F1
#
_cell.length_a   1.000
_cell.length_b   1.000
_cell.length_c   1.000
_cell.angle_alpha   90.00
_cell.angle_beta   90.00
_cell.angle_gamma   90.00
#
_symmetry.space_group_name_H-M   'P 1'
#
loop_
_entity.id
_entity.type
_entity.pdbx_description
1 polymer ?
#
loop_
_entity_poly.entity_id
_entity_poly.type
_entity_poly.pdbx_seq_one_letter_code
_entity_poly.pdbx_strand_id
1 'polypeptide(L)'
;MYNNIFDTEAMGLYKNAQFDLHDELENKLKWCNRAFVMEEELETVIRRHFPNLAKEKNITNLDIPDIYEINEPALKLKIEEKMKPYIEELRSRQINKC
;
A
#
# COMPACT_ATOMS: atom_id res chain seq x y z
N MET A 1 -20.54 -5.84 17.17
CA MET A 1 -19.93 -6.17 15.87
C MET A 1 -19.10 -4.96 15.49
N TYR A 2 -17.77 -5.03 15.57
CA TYR A 2 -16.93 -3.90 15.15
C TYR A 2 -17.14 -3.74 13.64
N ASN A 3 -17.72 -2.62 13.22
CA ASN A 3 -17.74 -2.27 11.80
C ASN A 3 -16.28 -2.03 11.41
N ASN A 4 -15.67 -2.98 10.72
CA ASN A 4 -14.39 -2.73 10.06
C ASN A 4 -14.65 -1.67 8.99
N ILE A 5 -14.14 -0.47 9.23
CA ILE A 5 -14.32 0.71 8.39
C ILE A 5 -13.34 0.67 7.19
N PHE A 6 -12.41 -0.29 7.21
CA PHE A 6 -11.41 -0.51 6.20
C PHE A 6 -11.39 -1.98 5.80
N ASP A 7 -11.42 -2.22 4.50
CA ASP A 7 -10.98 -3.49 3.93
C ASP A 7 -9.52 -3.32 3.51
N THR A 8 -8.70 -4.31 3.85
CA THR A 8 -7.26 -4.29 3.60
C THR A 8 -6.81 -5.57 2.92
N GLU A 9 -5.96 -5.44 1.90
CA GLU A 9 -5.30 -6.55 1.25
C GLU A 9 -3.80 -6.25 1.11
N ALA A 10 -2.99 -7.30 1.07
CA ALA A 10 -1.55 -7.21 0.85
C ALA A 10 -1.14 -8.07 -0.35
N MET A 11 -0.12 -7.62 -1.06
CA MET A 11 0.45 -8.32 -2.21
C MET A 11 1.96 -8.16 -2.20
N GLY A 12 2.68 -9.26 -2.41
CA GLY A 12 4.13 -9.24 -2.61
C GLY A 12 4.46 -9.06 -4.09
N LEU A 13 5.40 -8.16 -4.39
CA LEU A 13 5.95 -8.00 -5.74
C LEU A 13 7.32 -8.67 -5.80
N TYR A 14 7.42 -9.80 -6.50
CA TYR A 14 8.72 -10.45 -6.74
C TYR A 14 9.48 -9.71 -7.84
N LYS A 15 10.76 -9.36 -7.59
CA LYS A 15 11.64 -8.60 -8.50
C LYS A 15 11.72 -9.13 -9.95
N ASN A 16 11.37 -10.40 -10.20
CA ASN A 16 11.49 -11.07 -11.49
C ASN A 16 10.15 -11.49 -12.13
N ALA A 17 9.01 -11.17 -11.53
CA ALA A 17 7.72 -11.62 -12.05
C ALA A 17 7.21 -10.68 -13.14
N GLN A 18 7.57 -10.96 -14.40
CA GLN A 18 7.38 -10.02 -15.51
C GLN A 18 6.02 -10.09 -16.22
N PHE A 19 5.12 -11.06 -15.96
CA PHE A 19 3.87 -11.17 -16.75
C PHE A 19 2.60 -11.45 -15.93
N ASP A 20 2.50 -12.55 -15.16
CA ASP A 20 1.26 -12.86 -14.41
C ASP A 20 0.97 -11.88 -13.27
N LEU A 21 2.00 -11.19 -12.78
CA LEU A 21 1.86 -10.20 -11.71
C LEU A 21 1.25 -8.88 -12.19
N HIS A 22 1.22 -8.59 -13.50
CA HIS A 22 0.65 -7.34 -14.00
C HIS A 22 -0.87 -7.29 -13.85
N ASP A 23 -1.58 -8.35 -14.26
CA ASP A 23 -3.05 -8.37 -14.18
C ASP A 23 -3.53 -8.39 -12.73
N GLU A 24 -2.86 -9.15 -11.86
CA GLU A 24 -3.23 -9.19 -10.44
C GLU A 24 -2.97 -7.85 -9.76
N LEU A 25 -1.80 -7.24 -9.98
CA LEU A 25 -1.46 -5.93 -9.44
C LEU A 25 -2.41 -4.84 -9.97
N GLU A 26 -2.75 -4.87 -11.26
CA GLU A 26 -3.72 -3.94 -11.84
C GLU A 26 -5.08 -4.07 -11.17
N ASN A 27 -5.56 -5.29 -10.96
CA ASN A 27 -6.83 -5.55 -10.29
C ASN A 27 -6.83 -5.07 -8.84
N LYS A 28 -5.74 -5.27 -8.09
CA LYS A 28 -5.58 -4.75 -6.73
C LYS A 28 -5.55 -3.23 -6.70
N LEU A 29 -4.83 -2.60 -7.63
CA LEU A 29 -4.79 -1.14 -7.76
C LEU A 29 -6.16 -0.56 -8.12
N LYS A 30 -6.95 -1.25 -8.95
CA LYS A 30 -8.34 -0.86 -9.26
C LYS A 30 -9.25 -0.98 -8.04
N TRP A 31 -9.12 -2.06 -7.27
CA TRP A 31 -9.93 -2.34 -6.07
C TRP A 31 -9.71 -1.31 -4.96
N CYS A 32 -8.46 -0.87 -4.75
CA CYS A 32 -8.15 0.01 -3.64
C CYS A 32 -8.46 1.50 -3.94
N ASN A 33 -8.79 2.27 -2.90
CA ASN A 33 -8.82 3.73 -2.95
C ASN A 33 -7.45 4.36 -2.62
N ARG A 34 -6.63 3.64 -1.84
CA ARG A 34 -5.30 4.05 -1.40
C ARG A 34 -4.39 2.83 -1.40
N ALA A 35 -3.17 3.01 -1.89
CA ALA A 35 -2.14 1.96 -1.89
C ALA A 35 -0.94 2.44 -1.09
N PHE A 36 -0.34 1.53 -0.31
CA PHE A 36 0.89 1.77 0.42
C PHE A 36 1.95 0.83 -0.12
N VAL A 37 3.16 1.36 -0.34
CA VAL A 37 4.33 0.59 -0.73
C VAL A 37 5.42 0.77 0.31
N MET A 38 6.24 -0.27 0.49
CA MET A 38 7.32 -0.26 1.48
C MET A 38 8.52 0.53 0.95
N GLU A 39 9.00 0.22 -0.26
CA GLU A 39 10.18 0.83 -0.87
C GLU A 39 9.86 1.73 -2.09
N GLU A 40 10.80 2.62 -2.43
CA GLU A 40 10.74 3.51 -3.61
C GLU A 40 10.78 2.75 -4.94
N GLU A 41 11.50 1.63 -4.98
CA GLU A 41 11.57 0.78 -6.16
C GLU A 41 10.17 0.24 -6.52
N LEU A 42 9.35 -0.12 -5.53
CA LEU A 42 7.98 -0.59 -5.77
C LEU A 42 7.10 0.54 -6.31
N GLU A 43 7.21 1.74 -5.76
CA GLU A 43 6.51 2.91 -6.29
C GLU A 43 6.88 3.16 -7.75
N THR A 44 8.17 3.10 -8.06
CA THR A 44 8.71 3.30 -9.41
C THR A 44 8.19 2.24 -10.37
N VAL A 45 8.16 0.97 -9.96
CA VAL A 45 7.60 -0.13 -10.76
C VAL A 45 6.13 0.12 -11.07
N ILE A 46 5.31 0.50 -10.07
CA ILE A 46 3.89 0.76 -10.28
C ILE A 46 3.68 1.95 -11.21
N ARG A 47 4.40 3.07 -10.98
CA ARG A 47 4.29 4.27 -11.82
C ARG A 47 4.73 4.03 -13.26
N ARG A 48 5.74 3.18 -13.48
CA ARG A 48 6.24 2.84 -14.81
C ARG A 48 5.27 1.97 -15.60
N HIS A 49 4.66 0.97 -14.97
CA HIS A 49 3.81 0.00 -15.66
C HIS A 49 2.33 0.40 -15.69
N PHE A 50 1.86 1.15 -14.68
CA PHE A 50 0.47 1.58 -14.55
C PHE A 50 0.36 3.10 -14.36
N PRO A 51 0.92 3.94 -15.25
CA PRO A 51 1.03 5.38 -15.02
C PRO A 51 -0.32 6.08 -14.84
N ASN A 52 -1.38 5.61 -15.52
CA ASN A 52 -2.71 6.19 -15.39
C ASN A 52 -3.35 5.85 -14.05
N LEU A 53 -3.32 4.57 -13.65
CA LEU A 53 -3.81 4.13 -12.34
C LEU A 53 -2.98 4.75 -11.22
N ALA A 54 -1.66 4.83 -11.35
CA ALA A 54 -0.79 5.44 -10.34
C ALA A 54 -1.01 6.95 -10.15
N LYS A 55 -1.60 7.64 -11.13
CA LYS A 55 -2.02 9.05 -11.01
C LYS A 55 -3.37 9.17 -10.32
N GLU A 56 -4.29 8.27 -10.62
CA GLU A 56 -5.63 8.26 -10.02
C GLU A 56 -5.59 7.79 -8.56
N LYS A 57 -4.76 6.78 -8.28
CA LYS A 57 -4.64 6.16 -6.98
C LYS A 57 -3.65 6.93 -6.13
N ASN A 58 -4.01 7.16 -4.87
CA ASN A 58 -3.14 7.78 -3.89
C ASN A 58 -2.12 6.73 -3.40
N ILE A 59 -1.04 6.53 -4.17
CA ILE A 59 0.07 5.67 -3.80
C ILE A 59 0.96 6.44 -2.81
N THR A 60 1.16 5.87 -1.63
CA THR A 60 1.99 6.42 -0.57
C THR A 60 3.15 5.46 -0.29
N ASN A 61 4.38 5.95 -0.43
CA ASN A 61 5.57 5.21 -0.03
C ASN A 61 5.86 5.41 1.46
N LEU A 62 6.06 4.32 2.19
CA LEU A 62 6.34 4.33 3.62
C LEU A 62 7.82 4.52 3.93
N ASP A 63 8.71 4.41 2.94
CA ASP A 63 10.15 4.54 3.10
C ASP A 63 10.65 3.57 4.18
N ILE A 64 10.36 2.28 3.97
CA ILE A 64 10.74 1.14 4.79
C ILE A 64 11.58 0.21 3.91
N PRO A 65 12.88 0.05 4.19
CA PRO A 65 13.75 -0.78 3.35
C PRO A 65 13.53 -2.29 3.58
N ASP A 66 13.73 -3.08 2.53
CA ASP A 66 13.70 -4.56 2.53
C ASP A 66 14.97 -5.16 3.14
N ILE A 67 15.19 -4.91 4.43
CA ILE A 67 16.34 -5.41 5.22
C ILE A 67 15.92 -6.29 6.40
N TYR A 68 14.62 -6.44 6.60
CA TYR A 68 14.05 -7.10 7.76
C TYR A 68 13.80 -8.58 7.48
N GLU A 69 13.95 -9.41 8.51
CA GLU A 69 13.55 -10.80 8.42
C GLU A 69 12.03 -10.96 8.51
N ILE A 70 11.55 -12.11 8.03
CA ILE A 70 10.13 -12.47 8.13
C ILE A 70 9.71 -12.46 9.61
N ASN A 71 8.64 -11.71 9.91
CA ASN A 71 8.08 -11.52 11.26
C ASN A 71 8.96 -10.77 12.27
N GLU A 72 9.98 -10.05 11.80
CA GLU A 72 10.82 -9.26 12.70
C GLU A 72 10.01 -8.20 13.47
N PRO A 73 10.08 -8.15 14.81
CA PRO A 73 9.31 -7.19 15.62
C PRO A 73 9.60 -5.73 15.28
N ALA A 74 10.85 -5.42 14.91
CA ALA A 74 11.27 -4.08 14.53
C ALA A 74 10.53 -3.57 13.29
N LEU A 75 10.28 -4.45 12.30
CA LEU A 75 9.49 -4.13 11.12
C LEU A 75 8.05 -3.79 11.48
N LYS A 76 7.42 -4.58 12.37
CA LYS A 76 6.04 -4.34 12.80
C LYS A 76 5.89 -2.98 13.46
N LEU A 77 6.78 -2.65 14.39
CA LEU A 77 6.80 -1.34 15.05
C LEU A 77 6.99 -0.22 14.03
N LYS A 78 7.90 -0.40 13.08
CA LYS A 78 8.16 0.59 12.03
C LYS A 78 6.93 0.84 11.14
N ILE A 79 6.25 -0.22 10.74
CA ILE A 79 5.00 -0.15 9.96
C ILE A 79 3.93 0.57 10.78
N GLU A 80 3.73 0.23 12.05
CA GLU A 80 2.76 0.88 12.93
C GLU A 80 3.02 2.39 13.06
N GLU A 81 4.28 2.79 13.30
CA GLU A 81 4.69 4.19 13.39
C GLU A 81 4.43 4.96 12.09
N LYS A 82 4.82 4.40 10.94
CA LYS A 82 4.65 5.02 9.62
C LYS A 82 3.18 5.08 9.20
N MET A 83 2.37 4.07 9.56
CA MET A 83 0.96 3.99 9.19
C MET A 83 0.05 4.87 10.04
N LYS A 84 0.42 5.13 11.30
CA LYS A 84 -0.38 5.91 12.26
C LYS A 84 -0.95 7.22 11.68
N PRO A 85 -0.16 8.14 11.08
CA PRO A 85 -0.71 9.38 10.54
C PRO A 85 -1.77 9.14 9.45
N TYR A 86 -1.59 8.11 8.62
CA TYR A 86 -2.54 7.79 7.55
C TYR A 86 -3.83 7.16 8.06
N ILE A 87 -3.75 6.32 9.09
CA ILE A 87 -4.94 5.74 9.72
C ILE A 87 -5.79 6.86 10.36
N GLU A 88 -5.15 7.79 11.06
CA GLU A 88 -5.86 8.93 11.67
C GLU A 88 -6.45 9.88 10.61
N GLU A 89 -5.72 10.13 9.52
CA GLU A 89 -6.24 10.88 8.37
C GLU A 89 -7.46 10.19 7.73
N LEU A 90 -7.41 8.88 7.52
CA LEU A 90 -8.52 8.12 6.94
C LEU A 90 -9.76 8.12 7.84
N ARG A 91 -9.56 8.09 9.16
CA ARG A 91 -10.63 8.24 10.15
C ARG A 91 -11.22 9.65 10.14
N SER A 92 -10.40 10.70 10.06
CA SER A 92 -10.89 12.08 10.10
C SER A 92 -11.70 12.47 8.86
N ARG A 93 -11.31 11.96 7.67
CA ARG A 93 -12.04 12.17 6.42
C ARG A 93 -13.46 11.58 6.43
N GLN A 94 -13.70 10.55 7.25
CA GLN A 94 -15.02 9.94 7.41
C GLN A 94 -15.95 10.77 8.31
N ILE A 95 -15.42 11.45 9.32
CA ILE A 95 -16.21 12.33 10.23
C ILE A 95 -16.78 13.54 9.46
N ASN A 96 -16.08 14.02 8.44
CA ASN A 96 -16.47 15.19 7.65
C ASN A 96 -17.36 14.86 6.43
N LYS A 97 -17.87 13.62 6.32
CA LYS A 97 -18.84 13.21 5.29
C LYS A 97 -20.31 13.31 5.75
N CYS A 98 -20.56 13.97 6.88
CA CYS A 98 -21.90 14.34 7.37
C CYS A 98 -22.36 15.68 6.80
#